data_AF-A0A9D8V327-F1
#
_entry.id   AF-A0A9D8V327-F1
#
_cell.length_a   1.000
_cell.length_b   1.000
_cell.length_c   1.000
_cell.angle_alpha   90.00
_cell.angle_beta   90.00
_cell.angle_gamma   90.00
#
_symmetry.space_group_name_H-M   'P 1'
#
loop_
_entity.id
_entity.type
_entity.pdbx_description
1 polymer ?
#
loop_
_entity_poly.entity_id
_entity_poly.type
_entity_poly.pdbx_seq_one_letter_code
_entity_poly.pdbx_strand_id
1 'polypeptide(L)'
;MSYSTIQLIHALPPSERRCFDRKEAASYVGVSPNTLDRLVRQGLLPSPIKWCGRKVWDRNALDLAIASAANTPTKGTSNEIDRILGVS
;
A
#
# COMPACT_ATOMS: atom_id res chain seq x y z
N MET A 1 11.06 29.07 0.13
CA MET A 1 12.22 28.56 -0.63
C MET A 1 11.90 27.20 -1.21
N SER A 2 11.68 27.12 -2.51
CA SER A 2 11.39 25.90 -3.26
C SER A 2 12.66 25.07 -3.42
N TYR A 3 12.68 23.85 -2.89
CA TYR A 3 13.81 22.94 -3.08
C TYR A 3 13.60 22.04 -4.29
N SER A 4 14.33 22.42 -5.34
CA SER A 4 15.11 21.55 -6.21
C SER A 4 14.39 20.37 -6.88
N THR A 5 14.06 20.64 -8.14
CA THR A 5 13.81 19.68 -9.21
C THR A 5 14.98 18.70 -9.34
N ILE A 6 14.82 17.47 -8.85
CA ILE A 6 15.73 16.37 -9.16
C ILE A 6 14.90 15.15 -9.61
N GLN A 7 15.07 14.85 -10.91
CA GLN A 7 14.72 13.67 -11.70
C GLN A 7 13.34 13.59 -12.38
N LEU A 8 13.41 13.94 -13.65
CA LEU A 8 12.42 14.03 -14.71
C LEU A 8 11.99 12.63 -15.26
N ILE A 9 11.37 11.77 -14.44
CA ILE A 9 10.71 10.53 -14.93
C ILE A 9 9.18 10.58 -14.69
N HIS A 10 8.67 11.67 -14.14
CA HIS A 10 7.26 11.78 -13.82
C HIS A 10 6.67 13.09 -14.31
N ALA A 11 6.21 13.07 -15.56
CA ALA A 11 5.51 14.18 -16.21
C ALA A 11 4.16 14.54 -15.55
N LEU A 12 3.71 13.78 -14.54
CA LEU A 12 2.47 14.01 -13.81
C LEU A 12 2.71 14.00 -12.29
N PRO A 13 2.01 14.84 -11.53
CA PRO A 13 2.05 14.77 -10.07
C PRO A 13 1.63 13.37 -9.62
N PRO A 14 2.16 12.85 -8.49
CA PRO A 14 1.83 11.50 -8.01
C PRO A 14 0.32 11.23 -7.89
N SER A 15 -0.48 12.27 -7.64
CA SER A 15 -1.94 12.23 -7.60
C SER A 15 -2.61 11.89 -8.94
N GLU A 16 -1.93 12.12 -10.06
CA GLU A 16 -2.44 11.86 -11.41
C GLU A 16 -1.82 10.59 -12.03
N ARG A 17 -0.84 9.98 -11.35
CA ARG A 17 -0.26 8.71 -11.80
C ARG A 17 -1.19 7.55 -11.48
N ARG A 18 -1.46 6.75 -12.50
CA ARG A 18 -2.28 5.55 -12.37
C ARG A 18 -1.49 4.33 -11.94
N CYS A 19 -0.20 4.27 -12.26
CA CYS A 19 0.65 3.11 -12.06
C CYS A 19 1.77 3.42 -11.06
N PHE A 20 1.95 2.55 -10.07
CA PHE A 20 2.94 2.67 -9.01
C PHE A 20 3.92 1.50 -9.03
N ASP A 21 5.18 1.79 -8.72
CA ASP A 21 6.14 0.74 -8.38
C ASP A 21 5.82 0.13 -6.99
N ARG A 22 6.59 -0.89 -6.57
CA ARG A 22 6.37 -1.56 -5.28
C ARG A 22 6.47 -0.60 -4.08
N LYS A 23 7.40 0.36 -4.10
CA LYS A 23 7.63 1.27 -2.97
C LYS A 23 6.55 2.35 -2.93
N GLU A 24 6.20 2.91 -4.09
CA GLU A 24 5.10 3.86 -4.26
C GLU A 24 3.77 3.22 -3.84
N ALA A 25 3.48 1.99 -4.26
CA ALA A 25 2.27 1.28 -3.87
C ALA A 25 2.20 1.04 -2.36
N ALA A 26 3.31 0.64 -1.73
CA ALA A 26 3.36 0.45 -0.29
C ALA A 26 3.16 1.77 0.46
N SER A 27 3.80 2.84 -0.01
CA SER A 27 3.62 4.19 0.55
C SER A 27 2.19 4.69 0.39
N TYR A 28 1.53 4.40 -0.73
CA TYR A 28 0.15 4.79 -1.01
C TYR A 28 -0.82 4.11 -0.05
N VAL A 29 -0.64 2.81 0.22
CA VAL A 29 -1.46 2.06 1.17
C VAL A 29 -1.10 2.38 2.64
N GLY A 30 0.07 2.98 2.90
CA GLY A 30 0.55 3.30 4.25
C GLY A 30 1.19 2.12 4.98
N VAL A 31 1.84 1.20 4.25
CA VAL A 31 2.48 0.00 4.80
C VAL A 31 3.93 -0.16 4.32
N SER A 32 4.70 -1.03 4.99
CA SER A 32 6.03 -1.41 4.50
C SER A 32 5.94 -2.22 3.19
N PRO A 33 6.95 -2.19 2.30
CA PRO A 33 6.96 -3.01 1.08
C PRO A 33 6.81 -4.51 1.33
N ASN A 34 7.35 -5.00 2.45
CA ASN A 34 7.22 -6.42 2.82
C ASN A 34 5.79 -6.73 3.30
N THR A 35 5.16 -5.80 4.01
CA THR A 35 3.75 -5.91 4.40
C THR A 35 2.85 -5.88 3.17
N LEU A 36 3.12 -5.01 2.20
CA LEU A 36 2.43 -4.99 0.90
C LEU A 36 2.47 -6.37 0.25
N ASP A 37 3.66 -6.97 0.12
CA ASP A 37 3.81 -8.30 -0.48
C ASP A 37 3.05 -9.39 0.29
N ARG A 38 2.95 -9.27 1.63
CA ARG A 38 2.18 -10.20 2.46
C ARG A 38 0.69 -10.04 2.22
N LEU A 39 0.19 -8.81 2.15
CA LEU A 39 -1.22 -8.51 1.87
C LEU A 39 -1.62 -8.99 0.47
N VAL A 40 -0.74 -8.82 -0.53
CA VAL A 40 -0.94 -9.37 -1.88
C VAL A 40 -0.98 -10.90 -1.85
N ARG A 41 -0.05 -11.54 -1.12
CA ARG A 41 -0.05 -13.02 -0.95
C ARG A 41 -1.29 -13.54 -0.23
N GLN A 42 -1.85 -12.76 0.70
CA GLN A 42 -3.10 -13.08 1.40
C GLN A 42 -4.35 -12.81 0.56
N GLY A 43 -4.21 -12.21 -0.64
CA GLY A 43 -5.34 -11.85 -1.50
C GLY A 43 -6.12 -10.63 -1.02
N LEU A 44 -5.60 -9.87 -0.06
CA LEU A 44 -6.23 -8.65 0.47
C LEU A 44 -5.95 -7.43 -0.42
N LEU A 45 -4.87 -7.47 -1.20
CA LEU A 45 -4.51 -6.44 -2.17
C LEU A 45 -4.34 -7.05 -3.56
N PRO A 46 -4.53 -6.26 -4.64
CA PRO A 46 -4.39 -6.74 -6.00
C PRO A 46 -2.96 -7.23 -6.29
N SER A 47 -2.87 -8.29 -7.08
CA SER A 47 -1.60 -8.76 -7.60
C SER A 47 -0.98 -7.74 -8.57
N PRO A 48 0.36 -7.61 -8.60
CA PRO A 48 1.02 -6.69 -9.52
C PRO A 48 0.77 -7.07 -10.98
N ILE A 49 0.57 -6.05 -11.80
CA ILE A 49 0.62 -6.15 -13.25
C ILE A 49 2.08 -6.32 -13.66
N LYS A 50 2.37 -7.36 -14.46
CA LYS A 50 3.72 -7.63 -14.96
C LYS A 50 3.84 -7.09 -16.39
N TRP A 51 4.59 -5.99 -16.56
CA TRP A 51 4.90 -5.43 -17.88
C TRP A 51 6.40 -5.49 -18.14
N CYS A 52 6.79 -6.23 -19.17
CA CYS A 52 8.19 -6.34 -19.63
C CYS A 52 9.21 -6.54 -18.48
N GLY A 53 8.87 -7.38 -17.49
CA GLY A 53 9.73 -7.68 -16.33
C GLY A 53 9.57 -6.75 -15.12
N ARG A 54 8.82 -5.65 -15.23
CA ARG A 54 8.50 -4.77 -14.10
C ARG A 54 7.16 -5.16 -13.48
N LYS A 55 7.10 -5.06 -12.15
CA LYS A 55 5.87 -5.19 -11.37
C LYS A 55 5.32 -3.80 -11.08
N VAL A 56 4.07 -3.58 -11.43
CA VAL A 56 3.40 -2.29 -11.32
C VAL A 56 2.01 -2.50 -10.74
N TRP A 57 1.56 -1.58 -9.89
CA TRP A 57 0.23 -1.61 -9.29
C TRP A 57 -0.61 -0.47 -9.85
N ASP A 58 -1.86 -0.78 -10.16
CA ASP A 58 -2.85 0.22 -10.57
C ASP A 58 -3.47 0.86 -9.32
N ARG A 59 -3.51 2.20 -9.29
CA ARG A 59 -4.09 2.98 -8.20
C ARG A 59 -5.55 2.65 -7.97
N ASN A 60 -6.36 2.56 -9.04
CA ASN A 60 -7.79 2.31 -8.89
C ASN A 60 -8.06 0.89 -8.36
N ALA A 61 -7.23 -0.09 -8.74
CA ALA A 61 -7.30 -1.43 -8.17
C ALA A 61 -6.94 -1.43 -6.67
N LEU A 62 -5.95 -0.64 -6.26
CA LEU A 62 -5.61 -0.46 -4.85
C LEU A 62 -6.76 0.23 -4.10
N ASP A 63 -7.34 1.29 -4.64
CA ASP A 63 -8.47 2.01 -4.05
C ASP A 63 -9.68 1.09 -3.83
N LEU A 64 -9.99 0.26 -4.83
CA LEU A 64 -11.09 -0.71 -4.71
C LEU A 64 -10.83 -1.73 -3.60
N ALA A 65 -9.59 -2.22 -3.47
CA ALA A 65 -9.23 -3.15 -2.41
C ALA A 65 -9.31 -2.49 -1.02
N ILE A 66 -8.86 -1.23 -0.90
CA ILE A 66 -8.95 -0.45 0.35
C ILE A 66 -10.42 -0.22 0.71
N ALA A 67 -11.25 0.19 -0.25
CA ALA A 67 -12.69 0.38 -0.04
C ALA A 67 -13.38 -0.92 0.37
N SER A 68 -13.00 -2.05 -0.22
CA SER A 68 -13.51 -3.38 0.18
C SER A 68 -13.09 -3.74 1.61
N ALA A 69 -11.85 -3.45 2.00
CA ALA A 69 -11.35 -3.75 3.34
C ALA A 69 -12.00 -2.88 4.43
N ALA A 70 -12.26 -1.60 4.15
CA ALA A 70 -12.88 -0.67 5.09
C ALA A 70 -14.30 -1.08 5.51
N ASN A 71 -15.02 -1.82 4.67
CA ASN A 71 -16.36 -2.32 4.97
C ASN A 71 -16.36 -3.61 5.80
N THR A 72 -15.18 -4.19 6.08
CA THR A 72 -15.09 -5.36 6.96
C THR A 72 -14.89 -4.90 8.40
N PRO A 73 -15.76 -5.30 9.35
CA PRO A 73 -15.52 -5.03 10.76
C PRO A 73 -14.25 -5.78 11.17
N THR A 74 -13.17 -5.04 11.41
CA THR A 74 -11.93 -5.59 11.96
C THR A 74 -12.23 -6.22 13.32
N LYS A 75 -12.13 -7.56 13.40
CA LYS A 75 -11.95 -8.23 14.69
C LYS A 75 -10.58 -7.80 15.21
N GLY A 76 -10.57 -6.79 16.08
CA GLY A 76 -9.36 -6.35 16.73
C GLY A 76 -8.73 -7.51 17.47
N THR A 77 -7.58 -7.99 17.00
CA THR A 77 -6.63 -8.67 17.88
C THR A 77 -5.89 -7.59 18.67
N SER A 78 -6.61 -6.94 19.58
CA SER A 78 -6.07 -6.72 20.93
C SER A 78 -5.70 -8.11 21.43
N ASN A 79 -4.48 -8.31 21.94
CA ASN A 79 -4.13 -9.39 22.89
C ASN A 79 -2.62 -9.58 23.08
N GLU A 80 -1.76 -8.69 22.58
CA GLU A 80 -0.33 -8.74 22.90
C GLU A 80 0.11 -7.64 23.88
N ILE A 81 -0.55 -6.47 23.87
CA ILE A 81 -0.24 -5.36 24.80
C ILE A 81 -0.83 -5.62 26.20
N ASP A 82 -2.03 -6.22 26.29
CA ASP A 82 -2.69 -6.52 27.58
C ASP A 82 -1.99 -7.61 28.38
N ARG A 83 -1.26 -8.53 27.74
CA ARG A 83 -0.50 -9.58 28.43
C ARG A 83 0.81 -9.10 29.03
N ILE A 84 1.37 -8.00 28.53
CA ILE A 84 2.66 -7.46 28.98
C ILE A 84 2.48 -6.46 30.14
N LEU A 85 1.36 -5.73 30.17
CA LEU A 85 1.17 -4.66 31.16
C LEU A 85 0.50 -5.10 32.47
N GLY A 86 -0.04 -6.33 32.56
CA GLY A 86 -0.54 -6.89 33.83
C GLY A 86 -1.58 -6.01 34.56
N VAL A 87 -2.30 -5.16 33.84
CA VAL A 87 -3.38 -4.36 34.43
C VAL A 87 -4.67 -5.16 34.32
N SER A 88 -5.03 -5.81 35.45
CA SER A 88 -6.41 -6.22 35.74
C SER A 88 -7.10 -5.14 36.57
#